data_AF-A0A1I0F1Y2-F1
#
_entry.id   AF-A0A1I0F1Y2-F1
#
_cell.length_a   1.000
_cell.length_b   1.000
_cell.length_c   1.000
_cell.angle_alpha   90.00
_cell.angle_beta   90.00
_cell.angle_gamma   90.00
#
_symmetry.space_group_name_H-M   'P 1'
#
loop_
_entity.id
_entity.type
_entity.pdbx_description
1 polymer ?
#
loop_
_entity_poly.entity_id
_entity_poly.type
_entity_poly.pdbx_seq_one_letter_code
_entity_poly.pdbx_strand_id
1 'polypeptide(L)'
;MRYLFIVAAVAYFAYAMPVKEDTWTGFIYLERDNPETFVPVGTYDSLENCKTAAKFTLHNMNVDYVGEFECALNCDSTASDPHLSMCESRHSK
;
A
#
# COMPACT_ATOMS: atom_id res chain seq x y z
N MET A 1 26.19 33.17 -21.27
CA MET A 1 24.75 33.38 -20.95
C MET A 1 23.88 32.18 -21.31
N ARG A 2 23.99 31.59 -22.51
CA ARG A 2 23.16 30.43 -22.94
C ARG A 2 23.25 29.21 -21.99
N TYR A 3 24.42 28.97 -21.40
CA TYR A 3 24.64 27.89 -20.43
C TYR A 3 23.91 28.11 -19.09
N LEU A 4 23.80 29.36 -18.63
CA LEU A 4 23.10 29.70 -17.38
C LEU A 4 21.59 29.43 -17.49
N PHE A 5 21.00 29.72 -18.65
CA PHE A 5 19.59 29.41 -18.92
C PHE A 5 19.31 27.90 -18.94
N ILE A 6 20.25 27.10 -19.49
CA ILE A 6 20.11 25.63 -19.52
C ILE A 6 20.19 25.06 -18.10
N VAL A 7 21.16 25.52 -17.29
CA VAL A 7 21.30 25.05 -15.90
C VAL A 7 20.07 25.43 -15.06
N ALA A 8 19.55 26.65 -15.22
CA ALA A 8 18.34 27.08 -14.53
C ALA A 8 17.10 26.27 -14.94
N ALA A 9 16.96 25.95 -16.22
CA ALA A 9 15.85 25.14 -16.71
C ALA A 9 15.91 23.70 -16.16
N VAL A 10 17.08 23.06 -16.17
CA VAL A 10 17.25 21.70 -15.63
C VAL A 10 16.98 21.66 -14.13
N ALA A 11 17.46 22.64 -13.37
CA ALA A 11 17.19 22.72 -11.94
C ALA A 11 15.69 22.91 -11.64
N TYR A 12 14.99 23.72 -12.44
CA TYR A 12 13.55 23.92 -12.31
C TYR A 12 12.76 22.64 -12.60
N PHE A 13 13.10 21.93 -13.67
CA PHE A 13 12.44 20.66 -14.01
C PHE A 13 12.68 19.55 -12.99
N ALA A 14 13.88 19.47 -12.40
CA ALA A 14 14.16 18.51 -11.34
C ALA A 14 13.35 18.80 -10.06
N TYR A 15 13.14 20.07 -9.73
CA TYR A 15 12.34 20.47 -8.55
C TYR A 15 10.84 20.29 -8.77
N ALA A 16 10.37 20.41 -10.01
CA ALA A 16 8.95 20.33 -10.34
C ALA A 16 8.41 18.90 -10.51
N MET A 17 9.26 17.86 -10.41
CA MET A 17 8.77 16.48 -10.51
C MET A 17 8.03 16.09 -9.22
N PRO A 18 6.75 15.71 -9.29
CA PRO A 18 6.05 15.17 -8.14
C PRO A 18 6.69 13.83 -7.76
N VAL A 19 7.12 13.72 -6.51
CA VAL A 19 7.47 12.42 -5.92
C VAL A 19 6.15 11.67 -5.74
N LYS A 20 6.00 10.54 -6.44
CA LYS A 20 4.88 9.63 -6.17
C LYS A 20 5.14 9.02 -4.79
N GLU A 21 4.30 9.35 -3.81
CA GLU A 21 4.38 8.74 -2.49
C GLU A 21 3.78 7.33 -2.54
N ASP A 22 4.52 6.38 -1.98
CA ASP A 22 4.09 4.99 -1.87
C ASP A 22 3.04 4.85 -0.77
N THR A 23 1.94 4.17 -1.09
CA THR A 23 0.83 3.91 -0.18
C THR A 23 0.62 2.42 -0.03
N TRP A 24 0.47 1.95 1.20
CA TRP A 24 0.30 0.54 1.54
C TRP A 24 -1.11 0.27 2.04
N THR A 25 -1.86 -0.58 1.36
CA THR A 25 -3.21 -0.98 1.79
C THR A 25 -3.15 -2.34 2.49
N GLY A 26 -3.69 -2.41 3.71
CA GLY A 26 -3.73 -3.63 4.51
C GLY A 26 -5.05 -4.39 4.36
N PHE A 27 -4.94 -5.71 4.27
CA PHE A 27 -6.07 -6.65 4.25
C PHE A 27 -5.82 -7.76 5.28
N ILE A 28 -6.86 -8.21 5.98
CA ILE A 28 -6.82 -9.43 6.77
C ILE A 28 -7.81 -10.45 6.20
N TYR A 29 -7.46 -11.72 6.29
CA TYR A 29 -8.27 -12.85 5.87
C TYR A 29 -8.56 -13.69 7.10
N LEU A 30 -9.85 -13.85 7.44
CA LEU A 30 -10.26 -14.55 8.67
C LEU A 30 -10.21 -16.07 8.53
N GLU A 31 -10.31 -16.55 7.29
CA GLU A 31 -10.25 -17.96 6.91
C GLU A 31 -9.15 -18.13 5.87
N ARG A 32 -8.19 -19.02 6.14
CA ARG A 32 -7.08 -19.30 5.22
C ARG A 32 -7.56 -19.84 3.87
N ASP A 33 -8.67 -20.56 3.90
CA ASP A 33 -9.16 -21.34 2.76
C ASP A 33 -10.09 -20.51 1.86
N ASN A 34 -10.46 -19.30 2.29
CA ASN A 34 -11.39 -18.42 1.58
C ASN A 34 -10.88 -16.96 1.53
N PRO A 35 -9.97 -16.64 0.59
CA PRO A 35 -9.43 -15.29 0.44
C PRO A 35 -10.46 -14.25 -0.04
N GLU A 36 -11.64 -14.67 -0.49
CA GLU A 36 -12.73 -13.76 -0.87
C GLU A 36 -13.37 -13.07 0.35
N THR A 37 -13.21 -13.65 1.54
CA THR A 37 -13.64 -13.06 2.82
C THR A 37 -12.49 -12.33 3.49
N PHE A 38 -12.25 -11.09 3.07
CA PHE A 38 -11.24 -10.20 3.65
C PHE A 38 -11.86 -8.98 4.33
N VAL A 39 -11.09 -8.38 5.24
CA VAL A 39 -11.42 -7.09 5.87
C VAL A 39 -10.30 -6.10 5.56
N PRO A 40 -10.61 -4.95 4.93
CA PRO A 40 -9.63 -3.88 4.76
C PRO A 40 -9.28 -3.27 6.12
N VAL A 41 -7.99 -3.13 6.39
CA VAL A 41 -7.46 -2.58 7.65
C VAL A 41 -7.24 -1.08 7.54
N GLY A 42 -6.87 -0.60 6.34
CA GLY A 42 -6.62 0.81 6.05
C GLY A 42 -5.45 1.02 5.09
N THR A 43 -5.08 2.29 4.89
CA THR A 43 -3.93 2.72 4.09
C THR A 43 -2.84 3.31 4.99
N TYR A 44 -1.57 3.05 4.67
CA TYR A 44 -0.42 3.41 5.49
C TYR A 44 0.75 3.89 4.64
N ASP A 45 1.59 4.76 5.22
CA ASP A 45 2.74 5.34 4.53
C ASP A 45 3.95 4.39 4.47
N SER A 46 3.87 3.21 5.10
CA SER A 46 4.95 2.23 5.09
C SER A 46 4.45 0.79 5.24
N LEU A 47 5.22 -0.15 4.67
CA LEU A 47 4.98 -1.59 4.80
C LEU A 47 4.96 -2.04 6.27
N GLU A 48 5.84 -1.47 7.10
CA GLU A 48 5.94 -1.82 8.51
C GLU A 48 4.70 -1.39 9.31
N ASN A 49 4.18 -0.18 9.03
CA ASN A 49 2.95 0.31 9.66
C ASN A 49 1.76 -0.55 9.23
N CYS A 50 1.66 -0.91 7.95
CA CYS A 50 0.63 -1.80 7.45
C CYS A 50 0.69 -3.18 8.14
N LYS A 51 1.87 -3.80 8.21
CA LYS A 51 2.07 -5.11 8.86
C LYS A 51 1.70 -5.06 10.34
N THR A 52 2.08 -4.00 11.03
CA THR A 52 1.81 -3.82 12.46
C THR A 52 0.31 -3.68 12.70
N ALA A 53 -0.38 -2.85 11.92
CA ALA A 53 -1.82 -2.66 12.04
C ALA A 53 -2.61 -3.93 11.69
N ALA A 54 -2.22 -4.66 10.64
CA ALA A 54 -2.88 -5.90 10.27
C ALA A 54 -2.74 -6.99 11.34
N LYS A 55 -1.53 -7.17 11.89
CA LYS A 55 -1.28 -8.09 13.01
C LYS A 55 -2.07 -7.71 14.27
N PHE A 56 -2.10 -6.42 14.60
CA PHE A 56 -2.88 -5.90 15.72
C PHE A 56 -4.38 -6.18 15.55
N THR A 57 -4.89 -6.03 14.33
CA THR A 57 -6.30 -6.30 14.01
C THR A 57 -6.62 -7.79 14.18
N LEU A 58 -5.80 -8.68 13.64
CA LEU A 58 -5.95 -10.13 13.83
C LEU A 58 -5.95 -10.52 15.32
N HIS A 59 -5.04 -9.93 16.10
CA HIS A 59 -4.94 -10.16 17.54
C HIS A 59 -6.19 -9.69 18.28
N ASN A 60 -6.67 -8.47 18.01
CA ASN A 60 -7.87 -7.93 18.66
C ASN A 60 -9.13 -8.73 18.32
N MET A 61 -9.18 -9.34 17.14
CA MET A 61 -10.26 -10.22 16.72
C MET A 61 -10.13 -11.65 17.26
N ASN A 62 -9.06 -11.97 17.98
CA ASN A 62 -8.73 -13.33 18.45
C ASN A 62 -8.74 -14.36 17.31
N VAL A 63 -8.15 -14.01 16.16
CA VAL A 63 -8.02 -14.91 14.99
C VAL A 63 -6.57 -15.02 14.52
N ASP A 64 -5.60 -14.54 15.30
CA ASP A 64 -4.17 -14.53 14.96
C ASP A 64 -3.58 -15.93 14.70
N TYR A 65 -4.23 -16.99 15.20
CA TYR A 65 -3.86 -18.39 15.00
C TYR A 65 -4.31 -19.00 13.67
N VAL A 66 -5.32 -18.44 13.02
CA VAL A 66 -5.88 -18.93 11.73
C VAL A 66 -5.79 -17.91 10.61
N GLY A 67 -5.92 -16.63 10.96
CA GLY A 67 -6.01 -15.54 10.02
C GLY A 67 -4.66 -15.13 9.43
N GLU A 68 -4.75 -14.64 8.21
CA GLU A 68 -3.62 -14.15 7.43
C GLU A 68 -3.78 -12.65 7.17
N PHE A 69 -2.70 -12.02 6.73
CA PHE A 69 -2.75 -10.63 6.31
C PHE A 69 -1.92 -10.43 5.05
N GLU A 70 -2.29 -9.40 4.29
CA GLU A 70 -1.55 -8.91 3.14
C GLU A 70 -1.45 -7.39 3.20
N CYS A 71 -0.28 -6.88 2.80
CA CYS A 71 -0.04 -5.46 2.58
C CYS A 71 0.31 -5.24 1.10
N ALA A 72 -0.49 -4.44 0.41
CA ALA A 72 -0.39 -4.23 -1.02
C ALA A 72 -0.02 -2.77 -1.35
N LEU A 73 0.92 -2.59 -2.27
CA LEU A 73 1.50 -1.30 -2.63
C LEU A 73 0.71 -0.64 -3.76
N ASN A 74 0.39 0.65 -3.60
CA ASN A 74 -0.16 1.55 -4.61
C ASN A 74 -1.35 0.96 -5.38
N CYS A 75 -2.29 0.35 -4.65
CA CYS A 75 -3.48 -0.25 -5.23
C CYS A 75 -4.41 0.81 -5.83
N ASP A 76 -4.96 0.51 -7.01
CA ASP A 76 -5.97 1.35 -7.65
C ASP A 76 -7.26 1.35 -6.83
N SER A 77 -7.54 2.48 -6.17
CA SER A 77 -8.73 2.70 -5.34
C SER A 77 -10.00 2.98 -6.15
N THR A 78 -9.91 3.09 -7.48
CA THR A 78 -11.09 3.23 -8.35
C THR A 78 -11.80 1.91 -8.60
N ALA A 79 -11.13 0.78 -8.28
CA ALA A 79 -11.78 -0.51 -8.29
C ALA A 79 -12.86 -0.56 -7.21
N SER A 80 -14.10 -0.81 -7.63
CA SER A 80 -15.24 -1.01 -6.71
C SER A 80 -15.06 -2.25 -5.81
N ASP A 81 -14.19 -3.16 -6.22
CA ASP A 81 -13.78 -4.32 -5.45
C ASP A 81 -12.27 -4.24 -5.14
N PRO A 82 -11.88 -4.11 -3.86
CA PRO A 82 -10.47 -4.11 -3.46
C PRO A 82 -9.73 -5.39 -3.86
N HIS A 83 -10.42 -6.53 -4.04
CA HIS A 83 -9.81 -7.76 -4.52
C HIS A 83 -9.41 -7.67 -6.00
N LEU A 84 -10.18 -6.90 -6.78
CA LEU A 84 -9.90 -6.62 -8.20
C LEU A 84 -8.95 -5.43 -8.39
N SER A 85 -8.54 -4.76 -7.30
CA SER A 85 -7.59 -3.66 -7.39
C SER A 85 -6.24 -4.16 -7.89
N MET A 86 -5.76 -3.52 -8.96
CA MET A 86 -4.44 -3.77 -9.50
C MET A 86 -3.43 -3.02 -8.62
N CYS A 87 -2.53 -3.75 -7.98
CA CYS A 87 -1.51 -3.22 -7.08
C CYS A 87 -0.11 -3.47 -7.66
N GLU A 88 0.86 -2.64 -7.30
CA GLU A 88 2.24 -2.76 -7.79
C GLU A 88 2.97 -3.96 -7.17
N SER A 89 2.74 -4.23 -5.88
CA SER A 89 3.28 -5.40 -5.18
C SER A 89 2.38 -5.82 -4.02
N ARG A 90 2.54 -7.06 -3.55
CA ARG A 90 1.78 -7.65 -2.43
C ARG A 90 2.72 -8.41 -1.50
N HIS A 91 2.55 -8.22 -0.20
CA HIS A 91 3.36 -8.85 0.84
C HIS A 91 2.46 -9.51 1.90
N SER A 92 2.45 -10.84 1.90
CA SER A 92 1.67 -11.65 2.83
C SER A 92 2.53 -12.11 4.03
N LYS A 93 1.87 -12.63 5.07
CA LYS A 93 2.49 -13.26 6.24
C LYS A 93 3.25 -14.53 5.88
#